data_AF-A0A535X3D9-F1
#
_entry.id   AF-A0A535X3D9-F1
#
_cell.length_a   1.000
_cell.length_b   1.000
_cell.length_c   1.000
_cell.angle_alpha   90.00
_cell.angle_beta   90.00
_cell.angle_gamma   90.00
#
_symmetry.space_group_name_H-M   'P 1'
#
loop_
_entity.id
_entity.type
_entity.pdbx_description
1 polymer ?
#
loop_
_entity_poly.entity_id
_entity_poly.type
_entity_poly.pdbx_seq_one_letter_code
_entity_poly.pdbx_strand_id
1 'polypeptide(L)'
;MSKSPEVEAWFSELHHPLEPAMRRVRDIILGADPRMTELVQYGTVQFTYKSGLCSFVQVKDKKRVSLMFDAAGRIPGEYPHLEGKSV
;
A
#
# COMPACT_ATOMS: atom_id res chain seq x y z
N MET A 1 5.81 8.12 14.05
CA MET A 1 5.83 8.40 12.60
C MET A 1 4.82 9.48 12.29
N SER A 2 5.19 10.48 11.49
CA SER A 2 4.23 11.50 11.04
C SER A 2 3.45 10.92 9.85
N LYS A 3 2.13 10.84 9.98
CA LYS A 3 1.23 10.42 8.90
C LYS A 3 1.21 11.49 7.80
N SER A 4 1.17 11.10 6.52
CA SER A 4 1.15 12.07 5.41
C SER A 4 -0.21 12.78 5.35
N PRO A 5 -0.26 14.14 5.41
CA PRO A 5 -1.51 14.89 5.29
C PRO A 5 -2.23 14.64 3.96
N GLU A 6 -1.48 14.44 2.88
CA GLU A 6 -2.01 14.11 1.56
C GLU A 6 -2.75 12.76 1.58
N VAL A 7 -2.16 11.75 2.25
CA VAL A 7 -2.79 10.44 2.39
C VAL A 7 -4.01 10.49 3.31
N GLU A 8 -4.01 11.32 4.35
CA GLU A 8 -5.21 11.54 5.18
C GLU A 8 -6.36 12.18 4.39
N ALA A 9 -6.05 13.15 3.53
CA ALA A 9 -7.03 13.75 2.64
C ALA A 9 -7.60 12.70 1.67
N TRP A 10 -6.74 11.87 1.07
CA TRP A 10 -7.16 10.79 0.19
C TRP A 10 -8.10 9.78 0.88
N PHE A 11 -7.79 9.35 2.11
CA PHE A 11 -8.69 8.47 2.86
C PHE A 11 -10.04 9.13 3.12
N SER A 12 -10.02 10.42 3.47
CA SER A 12 -11.23 11.19 3.75
C SER A 12 -12.12 11.32 2.51
N GLU A 13 -11.53 11.52 1.33
CA GLU A 13 -12.25 11.62 0.05
C GLU A 13 -12.77 10.28 -0.47
N LEU A 14 -12.04 9.18 -0.21
CA LEU A 14 -12.38 7.87 -0.74
C LEU A 14 -13.71 7.33 -0.17
N HIS A 15 -14.06 7.69 1.07
CA HIS A 15 -15.27 7.24 1.77
C HIS A 15 -15.51 5.71 1.62
N HIS A 16 -14.47 4.91 1.91
CA HIS A 16 -14.49 3.47 1.66
C HIS A 16 -15.08 2.69 2.85
N PRO A 17 -16.00 1.72 2.63
CA PRO A 17 -16.53 0.90 3.74
C PRO A 17 -15.46 0.04 4.43
N LEU A 18 -14.36 -0.27 3.72
CA LEU A 18 -13.21 -1.01 4.28
C LEU A 18 -12.05 -0.09 4.68
N GLU A 19 -12.28 1.21 4.84
CA GLU A 19 -11.25 2.15 5.31
C GLU A 19 -10.54 1.66 6.59
N PRO A 20 -11.21 1.09 7.62
CA PRO A 20 -10.50 0.56 8.78
C PRO A 20 -9.47 -0.53 8.42
N ALA A 21 -9.79 -1.40 7.46
CA ALA A 21 -8.88 -2.44 6.99
C ALA A 21 -7.72 -1.84 6.18
N MET A 22 -7.99 -0.86 5.32
CA MET A 22 -6.93 -0.15 4.56
C MET A 22 -5.97 0.60 5.48
N ARG A 23 -6.49 1.27 6.52
CA ARG A 23 -5.67 1.92 7.54
C ARG A 23 -4.84 0.90 8.33
N ARG A 24 -5.40 -0.26 8.64
CA ARG A 24 -4.64 -1.34 9.28
C ARG A 24 -3.50 -1.84 8.41
N VAL A 25 -3.71 -2.01 7.10
CA VAL A 25 -2.65 -2.37 6.15
C VAL A 25 -1.55 -1.31 6.12
N ARG A 26 -1.93 -0.03 6.06
CA ARG A 26 -0.99 1.09 6.14
C ARG A 26 -0.15 1.05 7.41
N ASP A 27 -0.78 0.87 8.57
CA ASP A 27 -0.06 0.81 9.85
C ASP A 27 0.91 -0.38 9.90
N ILE A 28 0.57 -1.53 9.30
CA ILE A 28 1.47 -2.69 9.21
C ILE A 28 2.69 -2.37 8.34
N ILE A 29 2.48 -1.82 7.15
CA ILE A 29 3.57 -1.53 6.20
C ILE A 29 4.50 -0.45 6.75
N LEU A 30 3.94 0.65 7.24
CA LEU A 30 4.70 1.75 7.81
C LEU A 30 5.39 1.35 9.12
N GLY A 31 4.79 0.45 9.91
CA GLY A 31 5.38 -0.06 11.13
C GLY A 31 6.47 -1.12 10.92
N ALA A 32 6.58 -1.71 9.72
CA ALA A 32 7.54 -2.79 9.45
C ALA A 32 8.99 -2.28 9.34
N ASP A 33 9.20 -1.06 8.84
CA ASP A 33 10.52 -0.43 8.75
C ASP A 33 10.40 1.11 8.83
N PRO A 34 11.17 1.79 9.69
CA PRO A 34 11.06 3.23 9.91
C PRO A 34 11.43 4.09 8.69
N ARG A 35 12.05 3.50 7.67
CA ARG A 35 12.41 4.19 6.41
C ARG A 35 11.26 4.23 5.41
N MET A 36 10.21 3.45 5.65
CA MET A 36 9.04 3.43 4.78
C MET A 36 8.26 4.73 4.88
N THR A 37 7.83 5.22 3.74
CA THR A 37 6.90 6.35 3.62
C THR A 37 5.77 5.99 2.67
N GLU A 38 4.84 6.93 2.51
CA GLU A 38 3.66 6.83 1.68
C GLU A 38 3.44 8.14 0.94
N LEU A 39 2.83 8.04 -0.24
CA LEU A 39 2.45 9.18 -1.06
C LEU A 39 1.23 8.83 -1.91
N VAL A 40 0.51 9.84 -2.39
CA VAL A 40 -0.55 9.63 -3.39
C VAL A 40 0.06 9.71 -4.79
N GLN A 41 -0.07 8.63 -5.56
CA GLN A 41 0.40 8.56 -6.93
C GLN A 41 -0.58 7.79 -7.80
N TYR A 42 -0.82 8.29 -9.01
CA TYR A 42 -1.80 7.73 -9.96
C TYR A 42 -3.21 7.53 -9.35
N GLY A 43 -3.61 8.39 -8.40
CA GLY A 43 -4.92 8.35 -7.75
C GLY A 43 -5.08 7.30 -6.65
N THR A 44 -4.00 6.65 -6.22
CA THR A 44 -3.99 5.70 -5.11
C THR A 44 -2.81 5.97 -4.17
N VAL A 45 -2.79 5.29 -3.01
CA VAL A 45 -1.66 5.36 -2.09
C VAL A 45 -0.61 4.32 -2.48
N GLN A 46 0.63 4.77 -2.64
CA GLN A 46 1.81 3.94 -2.81
C GLN A 46 2.70 4.02 -1.57
N PHE A 47 3.17 2.86 -1.12
CA PHE A 47 4.17 2.70 -0.06
C PHE A 47 5.55 2.56 -0.68
N THR A 48 6.52 3.31 -0.20
CA THR A 48 7.80 3.48 -0.89
C THR A 48 8.97 3.68 0.07
N TYR A 49 10.14 3.22 -0.35
CA TYR A 49 11.44 3.60 0.21
C TYR A 49 12.49 3.54 -0.91
N LYS A 50 13.03 4.70 -1.32
CA LYS A 50 13.88 4.91 -2.53
C LYS A 50 13.19 4.55 -3.86
N SER A 51 12.34 3.52 -3.88
CA SER A 51 11.47 3.09 -4.95
C SER A 51 10.17 2.52 -4.37
N GLY A 52 9.14 2.43 -5.20
CA GLY A 52 7.86 1.82 -4.83
C GLY A 52 8.03 0.38 -4.35
N LEU A 53 7.38 0.06 -3.23
CA LEU A 53 7.29 -1.30 -2.69
C LEU A 53 5.95 -1.93 -3.05
N CYS A 54 4.85 -1.22 -2.77
CA CYS A 54 3.51 -1.70 -3.05
C CYS A 54 2.50 -0.55 -3.08
N SER A 55 1.33 -0.78 -3.67
CA SER A 55 0.25 0.20 -3.75
C SER A 55 -1.11 -0.44 -3.54
N PHE A 56 -2.08 0.33 -3.04
CA PHE A 56 -3.47 -0.10 -3.11
C PHE A 56 -3.92 -0.10 -4.58
N VAL A 57 -4.56 -1.20 -4.99
CA VAL A 57 -5.13 -1.34 -6.33
C VAL A 57 -6.61 -1.66 -6.23
N GLN A 58 -7.36 -1.45 -7.31
CA GLN A 58 -8.80 -1.75 -7.36
C GLN A 58 -9.58 -1.08 -6.21
N VAL A 59 -9.18 0.13 -5.77
CA VAL A 59 -9.72 0.85 -4.60
C VAL A 59 -11.22 1.16 -4.65
N LYS A 60 -11.87 0.88 -5.78
CA LYS A 60 -13.33 0.95 -5.95
C LYS A 60 -14.05 -0.34 -5.50
N ASP A 61 -13.34 -1.45 -5.29
CA ASP A 61 -13.93 -2.70 -4.80
C ASP A 61 -14.26 -2.59 -3.31
N LYS A 62 -15.55 -2.55 -3.01
CA LYS A 62 -16.08 -2.40 -1.65
C LYS A 62 -16.05 -3.68 -0.82
N LYS A 63 -15.65 -4.82 -1.40
CA LYS A 63 -15.67 -6.15 -0.76
C LYS A 63 -14.30 -6.64 -0.30
N ARG A 64 -13.22 -6.08 -0.83
CA ARG A 64 -11.85 -6.49 -0.48
C ARG A 64 -10.90 -5.30 -0.49
N VAL A 65 -9.78 -5.43 0.20
CA VAL A 65 -8.64 -4.52 0.07
C VAL A 65 -7.57 -5.24 -0.73
N SER A 66 -7.23 -4.70 -1.90
CA SER A 66 -6.21 -5.28 -2.78
C SER A 66 -4.91 -4.48 -2.69
N LEU A 67 -3.81 -5.17 -2.44
CA LEU A 67 -2.46 -4.61 -2.36
C LEU A 67 -1.59 -5.29 -3.42
N MET A 68 -0.93 -4.51 -4.27
CA MET A 68 -0.02 -5.02 -5.29
C MET A 68 1.42 -4.67 -4.91
N PHE A 69 2.32 -5.65 -4.94
CA PHE A 69 3.74 -5.45 -4.69
C PHE A 69 4.50 -5.22 -6.00
N ASP A 70 5.26 -4.15 -6.04
CA ASP A 70 6.15 -3.82 -7.14
C ASP A 70 7.35 -4.77 -7.09
N ALA A 71 7.64 -5.46 -8.20
CA ALA A 71 8.71 -6.48 -8.27
C ALA A 71 8.65 -7.56 -7.17
N ALA A 72 7.44 -8.04 -6.86
CA ALA A 72 7.14 -9.08 -5.87
C ALA A 72 8.10 -10.29 -5.87
N GLY A 73 8.57 -10.74 -7.04
CA GLY A 73 9.52 -11.86 -7.16
C GLY A 73 10.91 -11.63 -6.54
N ARG A 74 11.25 -10.39 -6.17
CA ARG A 74 12.50 -10.06 -5.46
C ARG A 74 12.37 -10.19 -3.94
N ILE A 75 11.17 -10.37 -3.42
CA ILE A 75 10.94 -10.47 -1.97
C ILE A 75 11.41 -11.86 -1.50
N PRO A 76 12.37 -11.95 -0.57
CA PRO A 76 12.90 -13.23 -0.12
C PRO A 76 11.87 -13.98 0.72
N GLY A 77 11.64 -15.26 0.38
CA GLY A 77 10.72 -16.16 1.09
C GLY A 77 9.81 -16.92 0.13
N GLU A 78 8.92 -17.74 0.69
CA GLU A 78 7.89 -18.45 -0.07
C GLU A 78 6.55 -17.73 0.07
N TYR A 79 6.14 -17.03 -0.98
CA TYR A 79 4.88 -16.30 -1.02
C TYR A 79 4.11 -16.70 -2.28
N PRO A 80 3.26 -17.74 -2.22
CA PRO A 80 2.56 -18.29 -3.40
C PRO A 80 1.68 -17.28 -4.15
N HIS A 81 1.30 -16.19 -3.49
CA HIS A 81 0.44 -15.13 -4.04
C HIS A 81 1.21 -13.88 -4.50
N LEU A 82 2.53 -13.82 -4.28
CA LEU A 82 3.39 -12.73 -4.72
C LEU A 82 4.13 -13.19 -5.98
N GLU A 83 3.50 -12.95 -7.11
CA GLU A 83 3.99 -13.34 -8.44
C GLU A 83 4.69 -12.18 -9.14
N GLY A 84 5.68 -12.46 -9.99
CA GLY A 84 6.39 -11.46 -10.79
C GLY A 84 7.83 -11.89 -11.06
N LYS A 85 8.40 -11.45 -12.19
CA LYS A 85 9.82 -11.73 -12.50
C LYS A 85 10.72 -10.79 -11.71
N SER A 86 11.77 -11.33 -11.11
CA SER A 86 12.99 -10.57 -10.79
C SER A 86 13.58 -10.07 -12.12
N VAL A 87 13.21 -8.87 -12.57
CA VAL A 87 13.90 -8.23 -13.69
C VAL A 87 15.21 -7.63 -13.22
#